data_AF-A0AA43S0D4-F1
#
_entry.id   AF-A0AA43S0D4-F1
#
_cell.length_a   1.000
_cell.length_b   1.000
_cell.length_c   1.000
_cell.angle_alpha   90.00
_cell.angle_beta   90.00
_cell.angle_gamma   90.00
#
_symmetry.space_group_name_H-M   'P 1'
#
loop_
_entity.id
_entity.type
_entity.pdbx_description
1 polymer ?
#
loop_
_entity_poly.entity_id
_entity_poly.type
_entity_poly.pdbx_seq_one_letter_code
_entity_poly.pdbx_strand_id
1 'polypeptide(L)' 'MTLMESDYPVFNAAQMLRFVNEDAYLKWMYADLLKKGHASETALEVLFNGNVLGDSAMTDEYELYAKKGDKH' A
#
# COMPACT_ATOMS: atom_id res chain seq x y z
N MET A 1 8.07 -14.36 26.91
CA MET A 1 7.61 -14.41 25.51
C MET A 1 7.45 -12.97 25.07
N THR A 2 8.53 -12.41 24.52
CA THR A 2 8.57 -11.03 24.05
C THR A 2 7.63 -10.96 22.85
N LEU A 3 6.64 -10.06 22.88
CA LEU A 3 5.84 -9.73 21.71
C LEU A 3 6.82 -9.25 20.64
N MET A 4 7.12 -10.11 19.66
CA MET A 4 7.72 -9.64 18.42
C MET A 4 6.72 -8.62 17.88
N GLU A 5 7.10 -7.34 17.83
CA GLU A 5 6.45 -6.42 16.91
C GLU A 5 6.45 -7.15 15.56
N SER A 6 5.27 -7.42 15.02
CA SER A 6 5.20 -8.28 13.84
C SER A 6 5.94 -7.56 12.73
N ASP A 7 6.97 -8.19 12.14
CA ASP A 7 7.74 -7.64 10.99
C ASP A 7 6.87 -7.44 9.72
N TYR A 8 5.54 -7.49 9.84
CA TYR A 8 4.61 -7.28 8.75
C TYR A 8 4.28 -5.80 8.60
N PRO A 9 4.24 -5.28 7.37
CA PRO A 9 3.82 -3.91 7.11
C PRO A 9 2.39 -3.68 7.60
N VAL A 10 2.11 -2.46 8.03
CA VAL A 10 0.76 -2.04 8.47
C VAL A 10 0.11 -1.21 7.37
N PHE A 11 -1.14 -1.54 7.05
CA PHE A 11 -1.89 -0.80 6.03
C PHE A 11 -2.12 0.66 6.46
N ASN A 12 -1.74 1.58 5.57
CA ASN A 12 -2.04 3.01 5.68
C ASN A 12 -2.50 3.52 4.31
N ALA A 13 -3.76 3.95 4.21
CA ALA A 13 -4.35 4.36 2.93
C ALA A 13 -3.58 5.52 2.25
N ALA A 14 -3.10 6.50 3.01
CA ALA A 14 -2.37 7.63 2.44
C ALA A 14 -0.98 7.21 1.92
N GLN A 15 -0.29 6.33 2.64
CA GLN A 15 0.98 5.75 2.21
C GLN A 15 0.78 4.87 0.97
N MET A 16 -0.22 3.99 0.99
CA MET A 16 -0.53 3.12 -0.13
C MET A 16 -0.89 3.92 -1.37
N LEU A 17 -1.67 5.00 -1.22
CA LEU A 17 -1.98 5.89 -2.34
C LEU A 17 -0.73 6.57 -2.92
N ARG A 18 0.26 6.95 -2.08
CA ARG A 18 1.54 7.46 -2.58
C ARG A 18 2.28 6.39 -3.39
N PHE A 19 2.34 5.16 -2.89
CA PHE A 19 2.97 4.05 -3.60
C PHE A 19 2.28 3.74 -4.94
N VAL A 20 0.95 3.64 -4.92
CA VAL A 20 0.11 3.43 -6.12
C VAL A 20 0.34 4.50 -7.19
N ASN A 21 0.63 5.74 -6.82
CA ASN A 21 0.83 6.81 -7.80
C ASN A 21 2.18 6.75 -8.52
N GLU A 22 3.15 6.05 -7.94
CA GLU A 22 4.54 5.97 -8.42
C GLU A 22 4.78 4.65 -9.17
N ASP A 23 4.08 3.57 -8.80
CA ASP A 23 4.11 2.30 -9.52
C ASP A 23 3.03 2.22 -10.62
N ALA A 24 3.44 1.98 -11.86
CA ALA A 24 2.53 1.97 -13.01
C ALA A 24 1.51 0.83 -12.99
N TYR A 25 1.89 -0.34 -12.46
CA TYR A 25 1.01 -1.51 -12.39
C TYR A 25 -0.05 -1.32 -11.30
N LEU A 26 0.35 -0.90 -10.10
CA LEU A 26 -0.55 -0.58 -9.01
C LEU A 26 -1.51 0.54 -9.39
N LYS A 27 -1.04 1.57 -10.10
CA LYS A 27 -1.89 2.65 -10.63
C LYS A 27 -2.96 2.13 -11.59
N TRP A 28 -2.58 1.24 -12.50
CA TRP A 28 -3.51 0.65 -13.45
C TRP A 28 -4.56 -0.20 -12.75
N MET A 29 -4.15 -1.06 -11.81
CA MET A 29 -5.07 -1.88 -11.03
C MET A 29 -6.02 -1.04 -10.16
N TYR A 30 -5.50 0.01 -9.51
CA TYR A 30 -6.30 0.92 -8.71
C TYR A 30 -7.40 1.56 -9.56
N ALA A 31 -7.05 2.05 -10.75
CA ALA A 31 -8.02 2.62 -11.68
C ALA A 31 -9.07 1.59 -12.15
N ASP A 32 -8.68 0.34 -12.36
CA ASP A 32 -9.61 -0.75 -12.71
C ASP A 32 -10.60 -1.07 -11.57
N LEU A 33 -10.11 -1.12 -10.32
CA LEU A 33 -10.96 -1.32 -9.14
C LEU A 33 -11.97 -0.17 -8.97
N LEU A 34 -11.55 1.08 -9.17
CA LEU A 34 -12.46 2.22 -9.13
C LEU A 34 -13.53 2.14 -10.24
N LYS A 35 -13.14 1.75 -11.46
CA LYS A 35 -14.09 1.57 -12.59
C LYS A 35 -15.11 0.48 -12.31
N LYS A 36 -14.75 -0.55 -11.54
CA LYS A 36 -15.65 -1.62 -11.09
C LYS A 36 -16.57 -1.19 -9.93
N GLY A 37 -16.42 0.04 -9.42
CA GLY A 37 -17.27 0.60 -8.38
C GLY A 37 -16.77 0.37 -6.95
N HIS A 38 -15.53 -0.09 -6.77
CA HIS A 38 -14.95 -0.18 -5.43
C HIS A 38 -14.69 1.21 -4.85
N ALA A 39 -14.90 1.36 -3.54
CA ALA A 39 -14.47 2.55 -2.82
C ALA A 39 -12.94 2.67 -2.85
N SER A 40 -12.44 3.91 -2.88
CA SER A 40 -11.00 4.23 -2.90
C SER A 40 -10.22 3.47 -1.83
N GLU A 41 -10.67 3.55 -0.58
CA GLU A 41 -9.99 2.92 0.55
C GLU A 41 -9.97 1.38 0.42
N THR A 42 -11.09 0.77 0.05
CA THR A 42 -11.18 -0.67 -0.21
C THR A 42 -10.25 -1.10 -1.35
N ALA A 43 -10.15 -0.31 -2.42
CA ALA A 43 -9.25 -0.60 -3.52
C ALA A 43 -7.78 -0.57 -3.07
N LEU A 44 -7.40 0.41 -2.23
CA LEU A 44 -6.06 0.49 -1.65
C LEU A 44 -5.75 -0.68 -0.72
N GLU A 45 -6.70 -1.10 0.11
CA GLU A 45 -6.55 -2.25 1.01
C GLU A 45 -6.37 -3.56 0.22
N VAL A 46 -7.15 -3.76 -0.85
CA VAL A 46 -6.99 -4.91 -1.75
C VAL A 46 -5.61 -4.93 -2.38
N LEU A 47 -5.11 -3.79 -2.85
CA LEU A 47 -3.77 -3.71 -3.44
C LEU A 47 -2.67 -3.98 -2.42
N PHE A 48 -2.82 -3.47 -1.20
CA PHE A 48 -1.89 -3.73 -0.10
C PHE A 48 -1.82 -5.23 0.21
N ASN A 49 -2.98 -5.87 0.44
CA ASN A 49 -3.04 -7.29 0.76
C ASN A 49 -2.54 -8.19 -0.37
N GLY A 50 -2.76 -7.78 -1.63
CA GLY A 50 -2.39 -8.59 -2.80
C GLY A 50 -0.95 -8.43 -3.27
N ASN A 51 -0.28 -7.33 -2.94
CA ASN A 51 1.03 -7.00 -3.50
C ASN A 51 2.08 -6.64 -2.46
N VAL A 52 1.70 -6.10 -1.30
CA VAL A 52 2.65 -5.68 -0.27
C VAL A 52 2.79 -6.79 0.78
N LEU A 53 1.66 -7.32 1.27
CA LEU A 53 1.68 -8.30 2.34
C LEU A 53 2.30 -9.63 1.87
N GLY A 54 3.43 -9.99 2.48
CA GLY A 54 4.14 -11.24 2.20
C GLY A 54 5.12 -11.19 1.03
N ASP A 55 5.23 -10.06 0.34
CA ASP A 55 6.30 -9.80 -0.63
C ASP A 55 7.30 -8.81 -0.01
N SER A 56 8.50 -9.30 0.31
CA SER A 56 9.52 -8.49 0.99
C SER A 56 10.00 -7.32 0.15
N ALA A 57 10.10 -7.47 -1.18
CA ALA A 57 10.56 -6.39 -2.05
C ALA A 57 9.51 -5.28 -2.13
N MET A 58 8.24 -5.66 -2.29
CA MET A 58 7.13 -4.71 -2.30
C MET A 58 6.90 -4.07 -0.93
N THR A 59 7.13 -4.81 0.15
CA THR A 59 7.13 -4.27 1.52
C THR A 59 8.19 -3.19 1.67
N ASP A 60 9.44 -3.47 1.30
CA ASP A 60 10.53 -2.52 1.39
C ASP A 60 10.24 -1.24 0.58
N GLU A 61 9.70 -1.38 -0.63
CA GLU A 61 9.28 -0.23 -1.45
C GLU A 61 8.14 0.57 -0.82
N TYR A 62 7.10 -0.11 -0.33
CA TYR A 62 5.97 0.52 0.36
C TYR A 62 6.44 1.36 1.55
N GLU A 63 7.37 0.85 2.36
CA GLU A 63 7.90 1.53 3.54
C GLU A 63 8.68 2.82 3.21
N LEU A 64 9.23 2.96 1.99
CA LEU A 64 9.83 4.23 1.54
C LEU A 64 8.80 5.38 1.51
N TYR A 65 7.52 5.07 1.38
CA TYR A 65 6.46 6.06 1.30
C TYR A 65 5.87 6.43 2.66
N ALA A 66 6.28 5.79 3.77
CA ALA A 66 5.82 6.11 5.12
C ALA A 66 6.12 7.57 5.51
N LYS A 67 7.31 8.08 5.14
CA LYS A 67 7.83 9.39 5.57
C LYS A 67 7.55 10.56 4.61
N LYS A 68 6.97 10.28 3.44
CA LYS A 68 6.79 11.30 2.37
C LYS A 68 5.66 12.32 2.69
N GLY A 69 4.97 12.18 3.83
CA GLY A 69 3.92 13.10 4.31
C GLY A 69 4.37 14.17 5.32
N ASP A 70 5.61 14.12 5.83
CA ASP A 70 6.08 14.99 6.94
C ASP A 70 6.75 16.30 6.50
N LYS A 71 6.59 16.72 5.24
CA LYS A 71 7.07 18.04 4.82
C LYS A 71 5.99 19.09 5.09
N HIS A 72 6.06 19.69 6.29
CA HIS A 72 5.49 21.02 6.57
C HIS A 72 6.51 22.10 6.18
#